data_AF-A0A453G407-F1
#
_entry.id   AF-A0A453G407-F1
#
_cell.length_a   1.000
_cell.length_b   1.000
_cell.length_c   1.000
_cell.angle_alpha   90.00
_cell.angle_beta   90.00
_cell.angle_gamma   90.00
#
_symmetry.space_group_name_H-M   'P 1'
#
loop_
_entity.id
_entity.type
_entity.pdbx_description
1 polymer ?
#
loop_
_entity_poly.entity_id
_entity_poly.type
_entity_poly.pdbx_seq_one_letter_code
_entity_poly.pdbx_strand_id
1 'polypeptide(L)'
;MLCALSLDLYFSERANDGSLSTGQTPENVSNLEGSLLGALKLITLIGLVVISFGPSYSYTLLNLLYGRRYSDGEATAVLRFYCVYIIFLAMNGTSEAFLHSVANESQLKQSNNMLLLFSAIYTVLNVAFIKSAGAVGLIAANSVNMLLRISYSAVFINEYFKGSFSFYRCLPAGWGVLLISGLTTAFSERMFLNRNRFKQTLPIHMVIGIMCLGFSLLEIYRGEKQFLVSIIKSLKGHDIHT
;
A
#
# COMPACT_ATOMS: atom_id res chain seq x y z
N MET A 1 -2.41 -6.74 -5.53
CA MET A 1 -2.38 -6.39 -6.97
C MET A 1 -3.66 -6.82 -7.67
N LEU A 2 -4.02 -8.11 -7.68
CA LEU A 2 -5.33 -8.57 -8.21
C LEU A 2 -6.54 -7.85 -7.60
N CYS A 3 -6.56 -7.66 -6.27
CA CYS A 3 -7.67 -6.96 -5.60
C CYS A 3 -7.74 -5.46 -5.96
N ALA A 4 -6.60 -4.80 -6.16
CA ALA A 4 -6.56 -3.41 -6.62
C ALA A 4 -7.02 -3.31 -8.08
N LEU A 5 -6.56 -4.21 -8.96
CA LEU A 5 -6.99 -4.32 -10.36
C LEU A 5 -8.50 -4.60 -10.50
N SER A 6 -9.06 -5.50 -9.68
CA SER A 6 -10.50 -5.79 -9.68
C SER A 6 -11.34 -4.60 -9.20
N LEU A 7 -10.83 -3.83 -8.23
CA LEU A 7 -11.48 -2.61 -7.77
C LEU A 7 -11.35 -1.46 -8.78
N ASP A 8 -10.20 -1.32 -9.44
CA ASP A 8 -9.99 -0.37 -10.51
C ASP A 8 -10.93 -0.65 -11.69
N LEU A 9 -11.11 -1.92 -12.07
CA LEU A 9 -12.10 -2.35 -13.07
C LEU A 9 -13.53 -2.04 -12.61
N TYR A 10 -13.88 -2.34 -11.36
CA TYR A 10 -15.20 -2.06 -10.81
C TYR A 10 -15.56 -0.57 -10.80
N PHE A 11 -14.64 0.29 -10.37
CA PHE A 11 -14.83 1.73 -10.39
C PHE A 11 -14.86 2.28 -11.82
N SER A 12 -14.01 1.75 -12.72
CA SER A 12 -14.01 2.13 -14.13
C SER A 12 -15.31 1.76 -14.84
N GLU A 13 -15.91 0.61 -14.52
CA GLU A 13 -17.16 0.15 -15.12
C GLU A 13 -18.35 1.00 -14.68
N ARG A 14 -18.45 1.33 -13.38
CA ARG A 14 -19.48 2.25 -12.86
C ARG A 14 -19.35 3.69 -13.36
N ALA A 15 -18.13 4.13 -13.62
CA ALA A 15 -17.86 5.44 -14.22
C ALA A 15 -18.34 5.49 -15.67
N ASN A 16 -18.10 4.41 -16.44
CA ASN A 16 -18.49 4.31 -17.84
C ASN A 16 -20.01 4.21 -18.02
N ASP A 17 -20.72 3.67 -17.04
CA ASP A 17 -22.19 3.53 -17.05
C ASP A 17 -22.93 4.84 -16.70
N GLY A 18 -22.23 5.97 -16.49
CA GLY A 18 -22.82 7.28 -16.17
C GLY A 18 -23.55 7.36 -14.83
N SER A 19 -23.60 6.26 -14.07
CA SER A 19 -24.32 6.13 -12.80
C SER A 19 -23.76 7.03 -11.68
N LEU A 20 -22.46 7.34 -11.73
CA LEU A 20 -21.78 8.19 -10.75
C LEU A 20 -22.08 9.69 -10.96
N SER A 21 -22.20 10.13 -12.21
CA SER A 21 -22.37 11.53 -12.58
C SER A 21 -23.84 11.96 -12.66
N THR A 22 -24.77 11.03 -12.90
CA THR A 22 -26.14 11.36 -13.34
C THR A 22 -27.21 11.13 -12.24
N GLY A 23 -26.82 10.72 -11.03
CA GLY A 23 -27.75 10.44 -9.93
C GLY A 23 -27.11 10.50 -8.54
N GLN A 24 -26.70 11.70 -8.10
CA GLN A 24 -26.16 11.92 -6.75
C GLN A 24 -27.28 11.93 -5.69
N THR A 25 -27.84 10.76 -5.36
CA THR A 25 -28.61 10.59 -4.13
C THR A 25 -27.65 10.42 -2.95
N PRO A 26 -28.01 10.87 -1.73
CA PRO A 26 -27.17 10.71 -0.55
C PRO A 26 -26.79 9.24 -0.26
N GLU A 27 -27.64 8.29 -0.66
CA GLU A 27 -27.39 6.85 -0.54
C GLU A 27 -26.25 6.36 -1.45
N ASN A 28 -26.18 6.83 -2.70
CA ASN A 28 -25.10 6.48 -3.63
C ASN A 28 -23.75 7.01 -3.15
N VAL A 29 -23.72 8.23 -2.59
CA VAL A 29 -22.49 8.84 -2.06
C VAL A 29 -21.96 8.05 -0.86
N SER A 30 -22.82 7.64 0.08
CA SER A 30 -22.39 6.83 1.23
C SER A 30 -21.89 5.44 0.84
N ASN A 31 -22.49 4.82 -0.18
CA ASN A 31 -22.05 3.52 -0.69
C ASN A 31 -20.65 3.61 -1.33
N LEU A 32 -20.39 4.68 -2.08
CA LEU A 32 -19.08 4.94 -2.68
C LEU A 32 -17.99 5.20 -1.64
N GLU A 33 -18.30 5.99 -0.60
CA GLU A 33 -17.40 6.22 0.54
C GLU A 33 -17.02 4.89 1.21
N GLY A 34 -18.01 4.04 1.47
CA GLY A 34 -17.80 2.72 2.08
C GLY A 34 -16.94 1.79 1.22
N SER A 35 -17.16 1.74 -0.10
CA SER A 35 -16.34 0.95 -1.03
C SER A 35 -14.90 1.43 -1.08
N LEU A 36 -14.67 2.75 -1.19
CA LEU A 36 -13.32 3.34 -1.21
C LEU A 36 -12.57 3.09 0.11
N LEU A 37 -13.23 3.35 1.26
CA LEU A 37 -12.67 3.07 2.58
C LEU A 37 -12.29 1.59 2.74
N GLY A 38 -13.18 0.68 2.30
CA GLY A 38 -12.91 -0.74 2.34
C GLY A 38 -11.68 -1.14 1.52
N ALA A 39 -11.57 -0.63 0.29
CA ALA A 39 -10.43 -0.89 -0.58
C ALA A 39 -9.11 -0.36 0.00
N LEU A 40 -9.08 0.91 0.42
CA LEU A 40 -7.90 1.52 1.02
C LEU A 40 -7.49 0.84 2.32
N LYS A 41 -8.46 0.44 3.15
CA LYS A 41 -8.20 -0.32 4.37
C LYS A 41 -7.58 -1.68 4.08
N LEU A 42 -8.07 -2.40 3.07
CA LEU A 42 -7.50 -3.68 2.64
C LEU A 42 -6.07 -3.50 2.11
N ILE A 43 -5.83 -2.51 1.25
CA ILE A 43 -4.49 -2.20 0.72
C ILE A 43 -3.53 -1.83 1.86
N THR A 44 -3.99 -1.02 2.81
CA THR A 44 -3.20 -0.61 3.99
C THR A 44 -2.87 -1.81 4.87
N LEU A 45 -3.81 -2.73 5.09
CA LEU A 45 -3.61 -3.94 5.87
C LEU A 45 -2.57 -4.87 5.23
N ILE A 46 -2.71 -5.14 3.93
CA ILE A 46 -1.72 -5.94 3.18
C ILE A 46 -0.36 -5.21 3.19
N GLY A 47 -0.38 -3.89 3.00
CA GLY A 47 0.83 -3.10 2.90
C GLY A 47 1.61 -2.99 4.19
N LEU A 48 0.93 -2.88 5.32
CA LEU A 48 1.59 -2.93 6.63
C LEU A 48 2.29 -4.29 6.83
N VAL A 49 1.69 -5.41 6.41
CA VAL A 49 2.34 -6.73 6.51
C VAL A 49 3.61 -6.76 5.64
N VAL A 50 3.52 -6.29 4.40
CA VAL A 50 4.66 -6.24 3.49
C VAL A 50 5.77 -5.32 4.01
N ILE A 51 5.44 -4.17 4.59
CA ILE A 51 6.43 -3.23 5.14
C ILE A 51 7.08 -3.78 6.43
N SER A 52 6.31 -4.46 7.28
CA SER A 52 6.82 -5.04 8.52
C SER A 52 7.79 -6.21 8.29
N PHE A 53 7.47 -7.10 7.36
CA PHE A 53 8.24 -8.34 7.18
C PHE A 53 9.08 -8.37 5.91
N GLY A 54 8.64 -7.72 4.83
CA GLY A 54 9.28 -7.73 3.52
C GLY A 54 10.75 -7.28 3.56
N PRO A 55 11.09 -6.14 4.20
CA PRO A 55 12.47 -5.69 4.28
C PRO A 55 13.40 -6.67 4.99
N SER A 56 12.90 -7.29 6.07
CA SER A 56 13.65 -8.25 6.90
C SER A 56 13.90 -9.58 6.17
N TYR A 57 13.01 -9.97 5.26
CA TYR A 57 13.16 -11.18 4.44
C TYR A 57 13.77 -10.94 3.06
N SER A 58 14.01 -9.69 2.66
CA SER A 58 14.53 -9.34 1.34
C SER A 58 15.88 -10.00 1.04
N TYR A 59 16.82 -9.97 2.00
CA TYR A 59 18.12 -10.61 1.84
C TYR A 59 17.99 -12.14 1.73
N THR A 60 17.19 -12.73 2.62
CA THR A 60 16.93 -14.17 2.65
C THR A 60 16.34 -14.67 1.32
N LEU A 61 15.35 -13.96 0.79
CA LEU A 61 14.69 -14.29 -0.48
C LEU A 61 15.67 -14.18 -1.66
N LEU A 62 16.41 -13.07 -1.76
CA LEU A 62 17.41 -12.88 -2.82
C LEU A 62 18.51 -13.94 -2.78
N ASN A 63 19.00 -14.27 -1.58
CA ASN A 63 20.04 -15.28 -1.43
C ASN A 63 19.53 -16.69 -1.77
N LEU A 64 18.25 -16.99 -1.50
CA LEU A 64 17.65 -18.27 -1.86
C LEU A 64 17.40 -18.41 -3.37
N LEU A 65 16.96 -17.33 -4.03
CA LEU A 65 16.60 -17.35 -5.45
C LEU A 65 17.78 -17.14 -6.40
N TYR A 66 18.65 -16.18 -6.08
CA TYR A 66 19.73 -15.72 -6.98
C TYR A 66 21.13 -15.95 -6.40
N GLY A 67 21.23 -16.40 -5.15
CA GLY A 67 22.49 -16.67 -4.48
C GLY A 67 23.21 -15.41 -3.96
N ARG A 68 24.35 -15.66 -3.30
CA ARG A 68 25.09 -14.62 -2.56
C ARG A 68 25.57 -13.45 -3.42
N ARG A 69 25.90 -13.70 -4.68
CA ARG A 69 26.40 -12.66 -5.60
C ARG A 69 25.44 -11.48 -5.73
N TYR A 70 24.14 -11.72 -5.68
CA TYR A 70 23.12 -10.68 -5.79
C TYR A 70 22.64 -10.18 -4.43
N SER A 71 22.54 -11.04 -3.41
CA SER A 71 22.11 -10.64 -2.06
C SER A 71 23.15 -9.80 -1.32
N ASP A 72 24.43 -9.98 -1.61
CA ASP A 72 25.50 -9.17 -1.01
C ASP A 72 25.68 -7.80 -1.71
N GLY A 73 25.05 -7.61 -2.89
CA GLY A 73 25.08 -6.36 -3.64
C GLY A 73 23.91 -5.42 -3.34
N GLU A 74 23.71 -4.43 -4.22
CA GLU A 74 22.67 -3.41 -4.06
C GLU A 74 21.23 -3.95 -4.18
N ALA A 75 21.05 -5.14 -4.76
CA ALA A 75 19.73 -5.72 -5.00
C ALA A 75 18.91 -5.92 -3.72
N THR A 76 19.54 -6.25 -2.59
CA THR A 76 18.84 -6.35 -1.30
C THR A 76 18.33 -5.00 -0.84
N ALA A 77 19.11 -3.92 -0.96
CA ALA A 77 18.64 -2.59 -0.60
C ALA A 77 17.49 -2.16 -1.52
N VAL A 78 17.62 -2.37 -2.82
CA VAL A 78 16.58 -2.09 -3.82
C VAL A 78 15.29 -2.82 -3.47
N LEU A 79 15.34 -4.12 -3.17
CA LEU A 79 14.15 -4.91 -2.83
C LEU A 79 13.47 -4.43 -1.54
N ARG A 80 14.25 -4.05 -0.52
CA ARG A 80 13.73 -3.48 0.74
C ARG A 80 12.93 -2.20 0.49
N PHE A 81 13.50 -1.28 -0.29
CA PHE A 81 12.80 -0.04 -0.67
C PHE A 81 11.62 -0.32 -1.58
N TYR A 82 11.72 -1.32 -2.45
CA TYR A 82 10.62 -1.73 -3.31
C TYR A 82 9.42 -2.21 -2.49
N CYS A 83 9.61 -2.99 -1.42
CA CYS A 83 8.53 -3.42 -0.52
C CYS A 83 7.69 -2.24 0.01
N VAL A 84 8.32 -1.11 0.31
CA VAL A 84 7.64 0.11 0.75
C VAL A 84 6.97 0.80 -0.44
N TYR A 85 7.66 0.90 -1.57
CA TYR A 85 7.17 1.57 -2.78
C TYR A 85 5.88 0.95 -3.33
N ILE A 86 5.74 -0.39 -3.34
CA ILE A 86 4.54 -1.03 -3.91
C ILE A 86 3.26 -0.60 -3.17
N ILE A 87 3.36 -0.23 -1.89
CA ILE A 87 2.22 0.18 -1.07
C ILE A 87 1.79 1.59 -1.44
N PHE A 88 2.74 2.50 -1.61
CA PHE A 88 2.44 3.82 -2.16
C PHE A 88 1.86 3.71 -3.58
N LEU A 89 2.37 2.80 -4.40
CA LEU A 89 1.84 2.57 -5.74
C LEU A 89 0.39 2.08 -5.70
N ALA A 90 0.07 1.13 -4.82
CA ALA A 90 -1.28 0.59 -4.68
C ALA A 90 -2.28 1.62 -4.13
N MET A 91 -1.90 2.39 -3.10
CA MET A 91 -2.74 3.45 -2.55
C MET A 91 -2.97 4.58 -3.56
N ASN A 92 -1.95 4.93 -4.35
CA ASN A 92 -2.06 5.92 -5.40
C ASN A 92 -3.04 5.49 -6.49
N GLY A 93 -2.90 4.27 -7.03
CA GLY A 93 -3.79 3.75 -8.06
C GLY A 93 -5.27 3.80 -7.67
N THR A 94 -5.61 3.30 -6.47
CA THR A 94 -7.00 3.30 -5.99
C THR A 94 -7.55 4.70 -5.73
N SER A 95 -6.74 5.62 -5.18
CA SER A 95 -7.18 6.98 -4.89
C SER A 95 -7.42 7.79 -6.17
N GLU A 96 -6.60 7.59 -7.19
CA GLU A 96 -6.75 8.25 -8.49
C GLU A 96 -7.89 7.68 -9.32
N ALA A 97 -8.07 6.35 -9.32
CA ALA A 97 -9.22 5.73 -9.98
C ALA A 97 -10.55 6.30 -9.43
N PHE A 98 -10.63 6.47 -8.11
CA PHE A 98 -11.77 7.14 -7.49
C PHE A 98 -11.89 8.61 -7.89
N LEU A 99 -10.79 9.37 -7.84
CA LEU A 99 -10.79 10.77 -8.25
C LEU A 99 -11.29 10.94 -9.70
N HIS A 100 -10.77 10.14 -10.63
CA HIS A 100 -11.13 10.18 -12.04
C HIS A 100 -12.58 9.76 -12.32
N SER A 101 -13.15 8.90 -11.48
CA SER A 101 -14.55 8.47 -11.63
C SER A 101 -15.56 9.48 -11.10
N VAL A 102 -15.16 10.38 -10.18
CA VAL A 102 -16.07 11.31 -9.49
C VAL A 102 -15.91 12.77 -9.95
N ALA A 103 -14.74 13.17 -10.47
CA ALA A 103 -14.44 14.58 -10.65
C ALA A 103 -15.05 15.21 -11.93
N ASN A 104 -15.73 16.36 -11.75
CA ASN A 104 -16.16 17.26 -12.82
C ASN A 104 -15.00 18.14 -13.33
N GLU A 105 -14.94 18.39 -14.65
CA GLU A 105 -13.79 19.02 -15.32
C GLU A 105 -13.36 20.41 -14.80
N SER A 106 -14.27 21.17 -14.18
CA SER A 106 -13.99 22.55 -13.71
C SER A 106 -13.28 22.60 -12.35
N GLN A 107 -13.58 21.67 -11.42
CA GLN A 107 -12.85 21.54 -10.15
C GLN A 107 -11.51 20.81 -10.34
N LEU A 108 -11.40 19.98 -11.37
CA LEU A 108 -10.15 19.33 -11.78
C LEU A 108 -9.09 20.36 -12.21
N LYS A 109 -9.48 21.43 -12.92
CA LYS A 109 -8.55 22.44 -13.48
C LYS A 109 -7.91 23.37 -12.44
N GLN A 110 -8.64 23.75 -11.38
CA GLN A 110 -8.13 24.72 -10.39
C GLN A 110 -7.11 24.07 -9.44
N SER A 111 -7.31 22.80 -9.07
CA SER A 111 -6.38 22.05 -8.20
C SER A 111 -5.19 21.44 -8.96
N ASN A 112 -5.32 21.19 -10.27
CA ASN A 112 -4.21 20.77 -11.14
C ASN A 112 -3.08 21.83 -11.25
N ASN A 113 -3.40 23.11 -11.01
CA ASN A 113 -2.40 24.19 -11.02
C ASN A 113 -1.51 24.18 -9.77
N MET A 114 -2.02 23.72 -8.62
CA MET A 114 -1.21 23.46 -7.41
C MET A 114 -0.33 22.21 -7.57
N LEU A 115 -0.80 21.21 -8.34
CA LEU A 115 -0.05 20.00 -8.68
C LEU A 115 1.19 20.30 -9.54
N LEU A 116 1.11 21.25 -10.46
CA LEU A 116 2.23 21.73 -11.27
C LEU A 116 3.34 22.37 -10.42
N LEU A 117 2.96 23.15 -9.39
CA LEU A 117 3.92 23.81 -8.50
C LEU A 117 4.66 22.80 -7.61
N PHE A 118 3.96 21.78 -7.09
CA PHE A 118 4.59 20.67 -6.36
C PHE A 118 5.44 19.77 -7.28
N SER A 119 5.05 19.61 -8.55
CA SER A 119 5.82 18.85 -9.54
C SER A 119 7.20 19.47 -9.82
N ALA A 120 7.31 20.80 -9.83
CA ALA A 120 8.59 21.49 -9.98
C ALA A 120 9.56 21.22 -8.80
N ILE A 121 9.06 21.25 -7.57
CA ILE A 121 9.83 20.89 -6.36
C ILE A 121 10.23 19.40 -6.40
N TYR A 122 9.33 18.54 -6.88
CA TYR A 122 9.55 17.11 -7.05
C TYR A 122 10.62 16.78 -8.11
N THR A 123 10.67 17.50 -9.23
CA THR A 123 11.72 17.32 -10.25
C THR A 123 13.10 17.60 -9.68
N VAL A 124 13.23 18.65 -8.84
CA VAL A 124 14.48 18.99 -8.16
C VAL A 124 14.88 17.92 -7.14
N LEU A 125 13.92 17.42 -6.34
CA LEU A 125 14.16 16.31 -5.41
C LEU A 125 14.57 15.02 -6.13
N ASN A 126 13.98 14.72 -7.28
CA ASN A 126 14.33 13.54 -8.09
C ASN A 126 15.79 13.56 -8.50
N VAL A 127 16.24 14.69 -9.07
CA VAL A 127 17.62 14.84 -9.52
C VAL A 127 18.58 14.74 -8.33
N ALA A 128 18.21 15.27 -7.16
CA ALA A 128 19.01 15.17 -5.94
C ALA A 128 19.12 13.72 -5.42
N PHE A 129 17.99 13.00 -5.31
CA PHE A 129 17.96 11.63 -4.79
C PHE A 129 18.63 10.61 -5.73
N ILE A 130 18.46 10.76 -7.05
CA ILE A 130 19.11 9.91 -8.04
C ILE A 130 20.64 10.08 -7.96
N LYS A 131 21.12 11.32 -7.83
CA LYS A 131 22.56 11.59 -7.69
C LYS A 131 23.14 11.08 -6.36
N SER A 132 22.37 11.02 -5.29
CA SER A 132 22.87 10.62 -3.97
C SER A 132 22.84 9.10 -3.72
N ALA A 133 21.88 8.36 -4.28
CA ALA A 133 21.62 6.97 -3.88
C ALA A 133 21.32 5.99 -5.04
N GLY A 134 21.60 6.37 -6.29
CA GLY A 134 21.47 5.48 -7.46
C GLY A 134 20.06 4.88 -7.60
N ALA A 135 19.97 3.56 -7.77
CA ALA A 135 18.69 2.85 -7.95
C ALA A 135 17.75 2.96 -6.73
N VAL A 136 18.30 2.98 -5.51
CA VAL A 136 17.52 3.20 -4.29
C VAL A 136 16.96 4.62 -4.25
N GLY A 137 17.78 5.60 -4.67
CA GLY A 137 17.37 6.99 -4.82
C GLY A 137 16.20 7.16 -5.79
N LEU A 138 16.22 6.44 -6.91
CA LEU A 138 15.12 6.44 -7.89
C LEU A 138 13.80 5.90 -7.29
N ILE A 139 13.85 4.79 -6.55
CA ILE A 139 12.67 4.22 -5.88
C ILE A 139 12.14 5.18 -4.80
N ALA A 140 13.03 5.77 -4.00
CA ALA A 140 12.67 6.72 -2.96
C ALA A 140 12.01 7.97 -3.56
N ALA A 141 12.59 8.52 -4.64
CA ALA A 141 12.02 9.65 -5.34
C ALA A 141 10.62 9.32 -5.90
N ASN A 142 10.45 8.18 -6.57
CA ASN A 142 9.15 7.73 -7.04
C ASN A 142 8.14 7.51 -5.90
N SER A 143 8.59 7.06 -4.73
CA SER A 143 7.72 6.93 -3.55
C SER A 143 7.20 8.29 -3.07
N VAL A 144 8.05 9.32 -3.06
CA VAL A 144 7.64 10.69 -2.73
C VAL A 144 6.64 11.22 -3.75
N ASN A 145 6.80 10.91 -5.03
CA ASN A 145 5.82 11.25 -6.07
C ASN A 145 4.44 10.69 -5.76
N MET A 146 4.40 9.39 -5.46
CA MET A 146 3.16 8.68 -5.18
C MET A 146 2.51 9.25 -3.93
N LEU A 147 3.29 9.61 -2.91
CA LEU A 147 2.77 10.24 -1.70
C LEU A 147 2.12 11.60 -1.98
N LEU A 148 2.78 12.46 -2.77
CA LEU A 148 2.21 13.75 -3.17
C LEU A 148 0.89 13.57 -3.92
N ARG A 149 0.84 12.61 -4.84
CA ARG A 149 -0.38 12.29 -5.60
C ARG A 149 -1.50 11.76 -4.69
N ILE A 150 -1.17 10.89 -3.72
CA ILE A 150 -2.14 10.43 -2.71
C ILE A 150 -2.65 11.60 -1.86
N SER A 151 -1.77 12.49 -1.39
CA SER A 151 -2.16 13.67 -0.62
C SER A 151 -3.09 14.58 -1.42
N TYR A 152 -2.83 14.73 -2.72
CA TYR A 152 -3.70 15.47 -3.63
C TYR A 152 -5.09 14.82 -3.75
N SER A 153 -5.16 13.53 -4.07
CA SER A 153 -6.44 12.80 -4.13
C SER A 153 -7.16 12.87 -2.78
N ALA A 154 -6.43 12.81 -1.66
CA ALA A 154 -6.99 12.87 -0.32
C ALA A 154 -7.68 14.20 -0.01
N VAL A 155 -7.07 15.33 -0.38
CA VAL A 155 -7.67 16.65 -0.19
C VAL A 155 -8.98 16.77 -0.97
N PHE A 156 -8.97 16.35 -2.25
CA PHE A 156 -10.17 16.39 -3.09
C PHE A 156 -11.29 15.50 -2.55
N ILE A 157 -10.96 14.26 -2.16
CA ILE A 157 -11.92 13.31 -1.60
C ILE A 157 -12.51 13.87 -0.30
N ASN A 158 -11.69 14.47 0.56
CA ASN A 158 -12.14 15.07 1.80
C ASN A 158 -13.09 16.27 1.56
N GLU A 159 -12.80 17.11 0.56
CA GLU A 159 -13.71 18.18 0.14
C GLU A 159 -15.03 17.63 -0.43
N TYR A 160 -14.95 16.58 -1.25
CA TYR A 160 -16.13 15.90 -1.84
C TYR A 160 -17.06 15.32 -0.76
N PHE A 161 -16.50 14.69 0.26
CA PHE A 161 -17.25 14.15 1.42
C PHE A 161 -17.45 15.16 2.56
N LYS A 162 -17.22 16.47 2.33
CA LYS A 162 -17.39 17.56 3.31
C LYS A 162 -16.70 17.32 4.65
N GLY A 163 -15.51 16.73 4.66
CA GLY A 163 -14.73 16.51 5.88
C GLY A 163 -14.96 15.17 6.59
N SER A 164 -15.86 14.31 6.11
CA SER A 164 -16.14 13.00 6.74
C SER A 164 -15.04 11.97 6.52
N PHE A 165 -14.29 12.11 5.43
CA PHE A 165 -13.33 11.10 4.97
C PHE A 165 -11.94 11.35 5.53
N SER A 166 -11.38 10.38 6.27
CA SER A 166 -10.03 10.46 6.81
C SER A 166 -9.27 9.17 6.57
N PHE A 167 -8.08 9.27 5.96
CA PHE A 167 -7.19 8.14 5.70
C PHE A 167 -6.79 7.40 6.98
N TYR A 168 -6.82 8.07 8.14
CA TYR A 168 -6.57 7.42 9.43
C TYR A 168 -7.61 6.33 9.76
N ARG A 169 -8.84 6.42 9.23
CA ARG A 169 -9.86 5.37 9.36
C ARG A 169 -9.53 4.10 8.56
N CYS A 170 -8.59 4.20 7.60
CA CYS A 170 -8.10 3.06 6.82
C CYS A 170 -7.02 2.27 7.57
N LEU A 171 -6.50 2.76 8.70
CA LEU A 171 -5.53 2.00 9.50
C LEU A 171 -6.26 0.86 10.22
N PRO A 172 -5.78 -0.40 10.09
CA PRO A 172 -6.38 -1.52 10.78
C PRO A 172 -6.14 -1.46 12.29
N ALA A 173 -7.08 -1.97 13.06
CA ALA A 173 -6.87 -2.26 14.47
C ALA A 173 -5.64 -3.18 14.63
N GLY A 174 -4.69 -2.79 15.49
CA GLY A 174 -3.45 -3.55 15.71
C GLY A 174 -2.28 -3.18 14.78
N TRP A 175 -2.36 -2.11 13.98
CA TRP A 175 -1.23 -1.63 13.15
C TRP A 175 0.08 -1.49 13.94
N GLY A 176 0.01 -1.03 15.19
CA GLY A 176 1.17 -0.87 16.06
C GLY A 176 1.84 -2.20 16.42
N VAL A 177 1.05 -3.25 16.70
CA VAL A 177 1.57 -4.59 17.00
C VAL A 177 2.31 -5.16 15.80
N LEU A 178 1.80 -4.91 14.59
CA LEU A 178 2.40 -5.35 13.35
C LEU A 178 3.74 -4.63 13.07
N LEU A 179 3.85 -3.33 13.39
CA LEU A 179 5.12 -2.61 13.25
C LEU A 179 6.13 -3.09 14.30
N ILE A 180 5.70 -3.31 15.54
CA ILE A 180 6.56 -3.83 16.61
C ILE A 180 7.08 -5.24 16.27
N SER A 181 6.23 -6.10 15.73
CA SER A 181 6.63 -7.44 15.30
C SER A 181 7.55 -7.41 14.08
N GLY A 182 7.34 -6.47 13.15
CA GLY A 182 8.25 -6.18 12.06
C GLY A 182 9.62 -5.71 12.52
N LEU A 183 9.67 -4.75 13.45
CA LEU A 183 10.91 -4.26 14.08
C LEU A 183 11.64 -5.38 14.83
N THR A 184 10.91 -6.22 15.55
CA THR A 184 11.47 -7.40 16.24
C THR A 184 12.09 -8.37 15.23
N THR A 185 11.43 -8.59 14.09
CA THR A 185 11.94 -9.44 13.01
C THR A 185 13.17 -8.82 12.34
N ALA A 186 13.19 -7.51 12.11
CA ALA A 186 14.35 -6.79 11.58
C ALA A 186 15.55 -6.85 12.53
N PHE A 187 15.30 -6.72 13.84
CA PHE A 187 16.33 -6.89 14.86
C PHE A 187 16.86 -8.33 14.89
N SER A 188 15.97 -9.32 14.76
CA SER A 188 16.33 -10.74 14.64
C SER A 188 17.19 -11.01 13.41
N GLU A 189 16.87 -10.43 12.25
CA GLU A 189 17.71 -10.53 11.04
C GLU A 189 19.12 -10.01 11.35
N ARG A 190 19.22 -8.82 11.96
CA ARG A 190 20.50 -8.15 12.18
C ARG A 190 21.39 -8.85 13.23
N MET A 191 20.78 -9.51 14.22
CA MET A 191 21.51 -10.22 15.27
C MET A 191 21.82 -11.69 14.93
N PHE A 192 20.86 -12.42 14.34
CA PHE A 192 20.96 -13.86 14.17
C PHE A 192 21.36 -14.29 12.76
N LEU A 193 21.11 -13.48 11.73
CA LEU A 193 21.41 -13.86 10.35
C LEU A 193 22.90 -13.70 10.06
N ASN A 194 23.68 -14.72 10.40
CA ASN A 194 25.11 -14.73 10.14
C ASN A 194 25.38 -15.17 8.69
N ARG A 195 25.92 -14.26 7.86
CA ARG A 195 26.24 -14.52 6.44
C ARG A 195 27.15 -15.74 6.22
N ASN A 196 28.03 -16.05 7.19
CA ASN A 196 28.95 -17.18 7.11
C ASN A 196 28.30 -18.52 7.48
N ARG A 197 27.23 -18.52 8.31
CA ARG A 197 26.48 -19.72 8.71
C ARG A 197 25.01 -19.67 8.27
N PHE A 198 24.76 -19.04 7.12
CA PHE A 198 23.41 -18.73 6.62
C PHE A 198 22.45 -19.93 6.68
N LYS A 199 22.88 -21.11 6.23
CA LYS A 199 22.03 -22.32 6.21
C LYS A 199 21.61 -22.80 7.61
N GLN A 200 22.43 -22.57 8.64
CA GLN A 200 22.13 -22.96 10.02
C GLN A 200 21.28 -21.91 10.75
N THR A 201 21.49 -20.62 10.47
CA THR A 201 20.77 -19.52 11.14
C THR A 201 19.43 -19.18 10.46
N LEU A 202 19.28 -19.51 9.19
CA LEU A 202 18.04 -19.32 8.42
C LEU A 202 16.79 -19.94 9.09
N PRO A 203 16.77 -21.23 9.48
CA PRO A 203 15.55 -21.82 10.06
C PRO A 203 15.11 -21.12 11.36
N ILE A 204 16.06 -20.65 12.17
CA ILE A 204 15.77 -19.90 13.41
C ILE A 204 15.05 -18.58 13.08
N HIS A 205 15.59 -17.83 12.10
CA HIS A 205 14.98 -16.57 11.66
C HIS A 205 13.61 -16.77 10.99
N MET A 206 13.42 -17.87 10.25
CA MET A 206 12.12 -18.23 9.67
C MET A 206 11.09 -18.55 10.75
N VAL A 207 11.44 -19.32 11.79
CA VAL A 207 10.53 -19.65 12.89
C VAL A 207 10.11 -18.38 13.65
N ILE A 208 11.06 -17.47 13.95
CA ILE A 208 10.75 -16.22 14.65
C ILE A 208 9.74 -15.39 13.86
N GLY A 209 9.94 -15.18 12.55
CA GLY A 209 8.99 -14.38 11.80
C GLY A 209 7.67 -15.09 11.51
N ILE A 210 7.63 -16.42 11.39
CA ILE A 210 6.35 -17.16 11.32
C ILE A 210 5.54 -16.95 12.61
N MET A 211 6.20 -17.02 13.77
CA MET A 211 5.54 -16.77 15.06
C MET A 211 5.07 -15.32 15.19
N CYS A 212 5.91 -14.35 14.83
CA CYS A 212 5.58 -12.93 14.84
C CYS A 212 4.44 -12.60 13.86
N LEU A 213 4.46 -13.16 12.65
CA LEU A 213 3.42 -13.00 11.65
C LEU A 213 2.11 -13.63 12.13
N GLY A 214 2.14 -14.86 12.64
CA GLY A 214 0.97 -15.55 13.17
C GLY A 214 0.30 -14.78 14.31
N PHE A 215 1.10 -14.28 15.26
CA PHE A 215 0.59 -13.43 16.35
C PHE A 215 -0.05 -12.14 15.83
N SER A 216 0.62 -11.46 14.89
CA SER A 216 0.12 -10.20 14.33
C SER A 216 -1.16 -10.41 13.49
N LEU A 217 -1.24 -11.51 12.73
CA LEU A 217 -2.44 -11.88 12.00
C LEU A 217 -3.60 -12.23 12.92
N LEU A 218 -3.33 -12.87 14.07
CA LEU A 218 -4.35 -13.17 15.07
C LEU A 218 -4.92 -11.88 15.69
N GLU A 219 -4.07 -10.93 16.03
CA GLU A 219 -4.49 -9.62 16.57
C GLU A 219 -5.30 -8.83 15.54
N ILE A 220 -4.85 -8.81 14.28
CA ILE A 220 -5.63 -8.20 13.18
C ILE A 220 -6.98 -8.92 13.01
N TYR A 221 -7.00 -10.25 13.06
CA TYR A 221 -8.24 -11.02 12.92
C TYR A 221 -9.23 -10.72 14.04
N ARG A 222 -8.75 -10.53 15.28
CA ARG A 222 -9.57 -10.14 16.42
C ARG A 222 -10.09 -8.71 16.30
N GLY A 223 -9.23 -7.77 15.89
CA GLY A 223 -9.58 -6.35 15.77
C GLY A 223 -10.48 -6.03 14.58
N GLU A 224 -10.34 -6.76 13.46
CA GLU A 224 -10.99 -6.48 12.19
C GLU A 224 -11.95 -7.59 11.73
N LYS A 225 -12.42 -8.42 12.67
CA LYS A 225 -13.23 -9.61 12.38
C LYS A 225 -14.42 -9.31 11.47
N GLN A 226 -15.17 -8.24 11.75
CA GLN A 226 -16.35 -7.87 10.98
C GLN A 226 -16.01 -7.47 9.54
N PHE A 227 -14.92 -6.71 9.36
CA PHE A 227 -14.44 -6.30 8.05
C PHE A 227 -13.93 -7.49 7.22
N LEU A 228 -13.12 -8.36 7.82
CA LEU A 228 -12.59 -9.55 7.14
C LEU A 228 -13.68 -10.55 6.76
N VAL A 229 -14.67 -10.77 7.64
CA VAL A 229 -15.82 -11.64 7.34
C VAL A 229 -16.66 -11.08 6.19
N SER A 230 -16.83 -9.76 6.13
CA SER A 230 -17.53 -9.10 5.01
C SER A 230 -16.81 -9.35 3.69
N ILE A 231 -15.48 -9.18 3.64
CA ILE A 231 -14.68 -9.46 2.44
C ILE A 231 -14.77 -10.93 2.02
N ILE A 232 -14.61 -11.87 2.95
CA ILE A 232 -14.68 -13.30 2.65
C ILE A 232 -16.05 -13.68 2.09
N LYS A 233 -17.12 -13.09 2.64
CA LYS A 233 -18.50 -13.31 2.16
C LYS A 233 -18.68 -12.75 0.75
N SER A 234 -18.16 -11.55 0.46
CA SER A 234 -18.19 -10.97 -0.88
C SER A 234 -17.40 -11.78 -1.90
N LEU A 235 -16.23 -12.29 -1.54
CA LEU A 235 -15.42 -13.17 -2.40
C LEU A 235 -16.15 -14.49 -2.70
N LYS A 236 -16.70 -15.14 -1.68
CA LYS A 236 -17.48 -16.38 -1.86
C LYS A 236 -18.76 -16.19 -2.66
N GLY A 237 -19.39 -15.01 -2.56
CA GLY A 237 -20.58 -14.69 -3.36
C GLY A 237 -20.27 -14.54 -4.85
N HIS A 238 -19.05 -14.12 -5.19
CA HIS A 238 -18.61 -13.95 -6.57
C HIS A 238 -18.29 -15.29 -7.25
N ASP A 239 -17.69 -16.24 -6.52
CA ASP A 239 -17.38 -17.60 -7.02
C ASP A 239 -18.62 -18.47 -7.30
N ILE A 240 -19.80 -18.12 -6.77
CA ILE A 240 -21.04 -18.88 -6.97
C ILE A 240 -21.77 -18.45 -8.27
N HIS A 241 -21.40 -17.31 -8.86
CA HIS A 241 -22.05 -16.73 -10.04
C HIS A 241 -21.19 -16.77 -11.32
N THR A 242 -20.03 -17.41 -11.29
CA THR A 242 -19.19 -17.73 -12.46
C THR A 242 -19.15 -19.23 -12.68
#